data_AF-A0A316HTD2-F1
#
_entry.id   AF-A0A316HTD2-F1
#
_cell.length_a   1.000
_cell.length_b   1.000
_cell.length_c   1.000
_cell.angle_alpha   90.00
_cell.angle_beta   90.00
_cell.angle_gamma   90.00
#
_symmetry.space_group_name_H-M   'P 1'
#
loop_
_entity.id
_entity.type
_entity.pdbx_description
1 polymer ?
#
loop_
_entity_poly.entity_id
_entity_poly.type
_entity_poly.pdbx_seq_one_letter_code
_entity_poly.pdbx_strand_id
1 'polypeptide(L)'
;MQDYLLFIDTETSGLPIKWDQPYCNNDNWPYALQVSWIVFTNDGREVKREDHYIKDNDFIISEKAFKVHGLTPEFLLKNGEWRKDVMRKLANDLLEFEPLVIGHFIELDLNVAGVEFFRTGIANPLDNLKTFCTMLATTKWVQNPQAKYLRLNQLYEFLFGKTLYRQHNAIEDAEATAECFFEMRKRGDVNEDSVEHQEVYLQKIRSEQKYLLPAAIILILIIIIAFWLYGSPS
;
A
#
# COMPACT_ATOMS: atom_id res chain seq x y z
N MET A 1 -0.60 -8.60 20.28
CA MET A 1 -1.15 -8.05 19.02
C MET A 1 -1.53 -6.59 19.27
N GLN A 2 -1.42 -5.69 18.28
CA GLN A 2 -1.82 -4.28 18.43
C GLN A 2 -3.29 -4.16 18.87
N ASP A 3 -3.61 -3.10 19.62
CA ASP A 3 -4.98 -2.83 20.08
C ASP A 3 -5.91 -2.43 18.92
N TYR A 4 -5.33 -1.86 17.86
CA TYR A 4 -6.03 -1.45 16.65
C TYR A 4 -5.47 -2.13 15.40
N LEU A 5 -6.36 -2.34 14.45
CA LEU A 5 -6.12 -2.89 13.13
C LEU A 5 -6.62 -1.86 12.11
N LEU A 6 -5.82 -1.52 11.11
CA LEU A 6 -6.21 -0.60 10.05
C LEU A 6 -6.11 -1.34 8.72
N PHE A 7 -7.24 -1.50 8.04
CA PHE A 7 -7.31 -2.10 6.71
C PHE A 7 -7.26 -1.00 5.68
N ILE A 8 -6.31 -1.03 4.76
CA ILE A 8 -6.09 -0.01 3.74
C ILE A 8 -6.11 -0.65 2.36
N ASP A 9 -6.67 0.08 1.40
CA ASP A 9 -6.59 -0.22 -0.03
C ASP A 9 -6.55 1.10 -0.82
N THR A 10 -6.00 1.05 -2.04
CA THR A 10 -5.84 2.22 -2.91
C THR A 10 -6.20 1.90 -4.36
N GLU A 11 -6.97 2.79 -4.98
CA GLU A 11 -7.06 2.84 -6.44
C GLU A 11 -6.01 3.78 -6.99
N THR A 12 -5.38 3.39 -8.10
CA THR A 12 -4.17 4.06 -8.59
C THR A 12 -4.27 4.40 -10.06
N SER A 13 -3.56 5.45 -10.50
CA SER A 13 -3.54 5.89 -11.90
C SER A 13 -2.90 4.87 -12.86
N GLY A 14 -2.24 3.85 -12.32
CA GLY A 14 -1.49 2.82 -13.05
C GLY A 14 -0.71 1.93 -12.08
N LEU A 15 0.19 1.13 -12.61
CA LEU A 15 1.15 0.37 -11.81
C LEU A 15 2.52 1.05 -11.83
N PRO A 16 3.38 0.82 -10.83
CA PRO A 16 4.74 1.33 -10.86
C PRO A 16 5.50 0.82 -12.09
N ILE A 17 6.37 1.67 -12.65
CA ILE A 17 7.25 1.26 -13.77
C ILE A 17 8.21 0.16 -13.30
N LYS A 18 8.77 0.33 -12.10
CA LYS A 18 9.62 -0.65 -11.41
C LYS A 18 9.25 -0.73 -9.93
N TRP A 19 9.13 -1.95 -9.42
CA TRP A 19 8.75 -2.22 -8.02
C TRP A 19 9.89 -2.00 -7.02
N ASP A 20 11.14 -1.97 -7.48
CA ASP A 20 12.34 -1.87 -6.64
C ASP A 20 12.80 -0.42 -6.36
N GLN A 21 12.01 0.57 -6.77
CA GLN A 21 12.39 1.98 -6.65
C GLN A 21 11.91 2.59 -5.34
N PRO A 22 12.71 3.44 -4.68
CA PRO A 22 12.26 4.15 -3.49
C PRO A 22 11.08 5.08 -3.80
N TYR A 23 10.22 5.34 -2.79
CA TYR A 23 9.06 6.23 -2.92
C TYR A 23 9.40 7.67 -3.33
N CYS A 24 10.64 8.13 -3.08
CA CYS A 24 11.10 9.44 -3.52
C CYS A 24 11.35 9.54 -5.03
N ASN A 25 11.39 8.41 -5.76
CA ASN A 25 11.44 8.41 -7.22
C ASN A 25 10.02 8.66 -7.78
N ASN A 26 9.60 9.93 -7.73
CA ASN A 26 8.23 10.36 -7.98
C ASN A 26 7.65 9.89 -9.32
N ASP A 27 8.48 9.85 -10.37
CA ASP A 27 8.04 9.52 -11.74
C ASP A 27 7.88 8.01 -11.97
N ASN A 28 8.41 7.18 -11.06
CA ASN A 28 8.26 5.72 -11.14
C ASN A 28 6.89 5.25 -10.66
N TRP A 29 6.32 5.94 -9.67
CA TRP A 29 5.16 5.47 -8.92
C TRP A 29 3.87 6.12 -9.41
N PRO A 30 2.76 5.37 -9.47
CA PRO A 30 1.47 5.91 -9.87
C PRO A 30 0.96 6.90 -8.81
N TYR A 31 -0.13 7.60 -9.16
CA TYR A 31 -0.83 8.50 -8.25
C TYR A 31 -2.02 7.78 -7.64
N ALA A 32 -2.28 8.03 -6.36
CA ALA A 32 -3.51 7.58 -5.74
C ALA A 32 -4.72 8.34 -6.32
N LEU A 33 -5.77 7.60 -6.64
CA LEU A 33 -7.07 8.09 -7.11
C LEU A 33 -8.14 7.96 -6.03
N GLN A 34 -8.06 6.89 -5.24
CA GLN A 34 -8.88 6.63 -4.07
C GLN A 34 -7.97 6.10 -2.96
N VAL A 35 -8.15 6.59 -1.74
CA VAL A 35 -7.48 6.08 -0.55
C VAL A 35 -8.55 5.82 0.49
N SER A 36 -8.70 4.57 0.88
CA SER A 36 -9.76 4.15 1.80
C SER A 36 -9.15 3.32 2.92
N TRP A 37 -9.62 3.54 4.14
CA TRP A 37 -9.21 2.74 5.28
C TRP A 37 -10.31 2.55 6.30
N ILE A 38 -10.22 1.43 7.02
CA ILE A 38 -11.16 1.07 8.08
C ILE A 38 -10.35 0.67 9.31
N VAL A 39 -10.63 1.31 10.43
CA VAL A 39 -10.02 1.02 11.72
C VAL A 39 -10.96 0.13 12.52
N PHE A 40 -10.42 -0.98 12.99
CA PHE A 40 -11.09 -1.88 13.92
C PHE A 40 -10.28 -1.96 15.21
N THR A 41 -10.97 -2.23 16.32
CA THR A 41 -10.31 -2.77 17.50
C THR A 41 -9.89 -4.22 17.25
N ASN A 42 -8.94 -4.72 18.04
CA ASN A 42 -8.46 -6.10 17.94
C ASN A 42 -9.58 -7.15 18.12
N ASP A 43 -10.66 -6.83 18.84
CA ASP A 43 -11.86 -7.69 19.01
C ASP A 43 -12.86 -7.61 17.83
N GLY A 44 -12.55 -6.86 16.78
CA GLY A 44 -13.34 -6.83 15.54
C GLY A 44 -14.46 -5.80 15.52
N ARG A 45 -14.43 -4.78 16.38
CA ARG A 45 -15.39 -3.67 16.35
C ARG A 45 -14.88 -2.57 15.45
N GLU A 46 -15.68 -2.15 14.46
CA GLU A 46 -15.37 -0.98 13.63
C GLU A 46 -15.35 0.27 14.52
N VAL A 47 -14.26 1.05 14.41
CA VAL A 47 -14.02 2.30 15.14
C VAL A 47 -14.20 3.49 14.21
N LYS A 48 -13.68 3.37 12.99
CA LYS A 48 -13.63 4.45 12.02
C LYS A 48 -13.58 3.90 10.60
N ARG A 49 -14.18 4.63 9.67
CA ARG A 49 -14.17 4.34 8.23
C ARG A 49 -13.99 5.65 7.46
N GLU A 50 -13.06 5.64 6.52
CA GLU A 50 -12.72 6.79 5.69
C GLU A 50 -12.59 6.33 4.23
N ASP A 51 -13.19 7.10 3.32
CA ASP A 51 -13.24 6.78 1.91
C ASP A 51 -13.13 8.07 1.09
N HIS A 52 -11.96 8.27 0.47
CA HIS A 52 -11.65 9.54 -0.18
C HIS A 52 -11.12 9.35 -1.60
N TYR A 53 -11.75 10.05 -2.54
CA TYR A 53 -11.20 10.24 -3.88
C TYR A 53 -10.25 11.45 -3.92
N ILE A 54 -9.23 11.41 -4.77
CA ILE A 54 -8.26 12.52 -4.94
C ILE A 54 -8.60 13.28 -6.22
N LYS A 55 -8.78 14.60 -6.10
CA LYS A 55 -9.17 15.47 -7.23
C LYS A 55 -8.03 16.16 -7.96
N ASP A 56 -6.81 16.07 -7.43
CA ASP A 56 -5.61 16.61 -8.08
C ASP A 56 -5.52 16.09 -9.53
N ASN A 57 -5.12 16.94 -10.46
CA ASN A 57 -5.14 16.65 -11.90
C ASN A 57 -3.75 16.77 -12.55
N ASP A 58 -2.71 16.56 -11.75
CA ASP A 58 -1.29 16.61 -12.11
C ASP A 58 -0.75 15.29 -12.69
N PHE A 59 -1.63 14.36 -13.05
CA PHE A 59 -1.30 13.04 -13.59
C PHE A 59 -2.27 12.55 -14.65
N ILE A 60 -1.89 11.47 -15.34
CA ILE A 60 -2.72 10.79 -16.34
C ILE A 60 -3.11 9.42 -15.81
N ILE A 61 -4.39 9.07 -15.93
CA ILE A 61 -4.91 7.73 -15.63
C ILE A 61 -4.65 6.84 -16.86
N SER A 62 -3.92 5.75 -16.66
CA SER A 62 -3.65 4.79 -17.73
C SER A 62 -4.93 4.06 -18.16
N GLU A 63 -5.02 3.69 -19.44
CA GLU A 63 -6.18 2.95 -19.96
C GLU A 63 -6.40 1.61 -19.21
N LYS A 64 -5.30 0.97 -18.77
CA LYS A 64 -5.37 -0.26 -17.99
C LYS A 64 -5.99 -0.03 -16.62
N ALA A 65 -5.57 1.02 -15.90
CA ALA A 65 -6.16 1.37 -14.61
C ALA A 65 -7.65 1.73 -14.77
N PHE A 66 -7.98 2.56 -15.75
CA PHE A 66 -9.36 2.93 -16.03
C PHE A 66 -10.25 1.70 -16.31
N LYS A 67 -9.77 0.69 -17.03
CA LYS A 67 -10.52 -0.56 -17.27
C LYS A 67 -10.75 -1.39 -16.01
N VAL A 68 -9.94 -1.19 -14.97
CA VAL A 68 -10.02 -1.88 -13.69
C VAL A 68 -11.05 -1.18 -12.78
N HIS A 69 -10.88 0.12 -12.52
CA HIS A 69 -11.65 0.85 -11.50
C HIS A 69 -12.72 1.81 -12.06
N GLY A 70 -12.66 2.17 -13.35
CA GLY A 70 -13.66 3.02 -14.02
C GLY A 70 -13.69 4.51 -13.61
N LEU A 71 -12.73 4.97 -12.81
CA LEU A 71 -12.65 6.37 -12.33
C LEU A 71 -12.14 7.28 -13.45
N THR A 72 -12.87 8.36 -13.73
CA THR A 72 -12.49 9.37 -14.72
C THR A 72 -12.00 10.65 -14.04
N PRO A 73 -11.19 11.47 -14.73
CA PRO A 73 -10.79 12.79 -14.22
C PRO A 73 -11.98 13.67 -13.84
N GLU A 74 -13.08 13.63 -14.61
CA GLU A 74 -14.30 14.40 -14.33
C GLU A 74 -14.99 13.93 -13.05
N PHE A 75 -15.01 12.61 -12.81
CA PHE A 75 -15.54 12.04 -11.57
C PHE A 75 -14.70 12.47 -10.37
N LEU A 76 -13.37 12.36 -10.47
CA LEU A 76 -12.44 12.73 -9.41
C LEU A 76 -12.51 14.23 -9.10
N LEU A 77 -12.58 15.08 -10.13
CA LEU A 77 -12.71 16.53 -9.96
C LEU A 77 -13.99 16.91 -9.21
N LYS A 78 -15.09 16.19 -9.46
CA LYS A 78 -16.40 16.47 -8.87
C LYS A 78 -16.56 15.91 -7.46
N ASN A 79 -16.01 14.72 -7.19
CA ASN A 79 -16.28 13.96 -5.96
C ASN A 79 -15.07 13.84 -5.03
N GLY A 80 -13.88 14.29 -5.46
CA GLY A 80 -12.65 14.15 -4.70
C GLY A 80 -12.32 15.32 -3.79
N GLU A 81 -11.33 15.06 -2.94
CA GLU A 81 -10.70 15.99 -2.03
C GLU A 81 -9.25 16.26 -2.48
N TRP A 82 -8.64 17.32 -1.92
CA TRP A 82 -7.23 17.58 -2.17
C TRP A 82 -6.38 16.47 -1.55
N ARG A 83 -5.43 15.94 -2.33
CA ARG A 83 -4.46 14.92 -1.90
C ARG A 83 -3.87 15.20 -0.53
N LYS A 84 -3.41 16.44 -0.30
CA LYS A 84 -2.78 16.86 0.96
C LYS A 84 -3.72 16.71 2.17
N ASP A 85 -5.01 16.93 1.98
CA ASP A 85 -6.00 16.84 3.06
C ASP A 85 -6.33 15.38 3.36
N VAL A 86 -6.43 14.53 2.34
CA VAL A 86 -6.62 13.07 2.50
C VAL A 86 -5.42 12.44 3.20
N MET A 87 -4.20 12.72 2.72
CA MET A 87 -2.98 12.19 3.34
C MET A 87 -2.80 12.69 4.77
N ARG A 88 -3.23 13.91 5.10
CA ARG A 88 -3.21 14.39 6.49
C ARG A 88 -4.17 13.60 7.39
N LYS A 89 -5.37 13.26 6.90
CA LYS A 89 -6.32 12.41 7.64
C LYS A 89 -5.72 11.04 7.91
N LEU A 90 -5.18 10.39 6.88
CA LEU A 90 -4.51 9.10 7.01
C LEU A 90 -3.34 9.15 7.98
N ALA A 91 -2.48 10.18 7.90
CA ALA A 91 -1.35 10.34 8.83
C ALA A 91 -1.81 10.48 10.28
N ASN A 92 -2.85 11.29 10.53
CA ASN A 92 -3.39 11.48 11.87
C ASN A 92 -3.92 10.17 12.44
N ASP A 93 -4.69 9.41 11.66
CA ASP A 93 -5.25 8.13 12.12
C ASP A 93 -4.15 7.09 12.37
N LEU A 94 -3.14 7.01 11.50
CA LEU A 94 -2.00 6.11 11.70
C LEU A 94 -1.22 6.43 12.98
N LEU A 95 -1.07 7.72 13.31
CA LEU A 95 -0.39 8.17 14.53
C LEU A 95 -1.27 8.04 15.78
N GLU A 96 -2.57 8.24 15.67
CA GLU A 96 -3.52 8.14 16.78
C GLU A 96 -3.72 6.69 17.23
N PHE A 97 -3.90 5.77 16.27
CA PHE A 97 -4.25 4.38 16.58
C PHE A 97 -3.04 3.45 16.70
N GLU A 98 -1.87 3.86 16.19
CA GLU A 98 -0.66 3.03 16.06
C GLU A 98 -0.97 1.56 15.62
N PRO A 99 -1.73 1.35 14.53
CA PRO A 99 -2.35 0.07 14.23
C PRO A 99 -1.38 -0.96 13.63
N LEU A 100 -1.79 -2.22 13.62
CA LEU A 100 -1.31 -3.16 12.59
C LEU A 100 -1.98 -2.78 11.26
N VAL A 101 -1.19 -2.37 10.26
CA VAL A 101 -1.70 -1.97 8.94
C VAL A 101 -1.85 -3.21 8.05
N ILE A 102 -3.03 -3.43 7.50
CA ILE A 102 -3.40 -4.67 6.82
C ILE A 102 -3.93 -4.35 5.41
N GLY A 103 -3.58 -5.17 4.43
CA GLY A 103 -4.10 -5.06 3.07
C GLY A 103 -4.04 -6.39 2.32
N HIS A 104 -4.61 -6.43 1.11
CA HIS A 104 -4.50 -7.56 0.20
C HIS A 104 -3.68 -7.16 -1.02
N PHE A 105 -2.41 -7.56 -1.05
CA PHE A 105 -1.35 -6.97 -1.89
C PHE A 105 -0.83 -5.61 -1.38
N ILE A 106 -0.73 -5.52 -0.04
CA ILE A 106 -0.38 -4.31 0.73
C ILE A 106 0.91 -3.58 0.29
N GLU A 107 1.83 -4.26 -0.40
CA GLU A 107 3.05 -3.63 -0.91
C GLU A 107 2.76 -2.47 -1.87
N LEU A 108 1.72 -2.61 -2.71
CA LEU A 108 1.30 -1.53 -3.59
C LEU A 108 0.78 -0.35 -2.76
N ASP A 109 -0.14 -0.60 -1.82
CA ASP A 109 -0.78 0.43 -1.01
C ASP A 109 0.23 1.20 -0.15
N LEU A 110 1.16 0.50 0.51
CA LEU A 110 2.19 1.13 1.33
C LEU A 110 3.13 2.01 0.51
N ASN A 111 3.52 1.56 -0.68
CA ASN A 111 4.39 2.35 -1.54
C ASN A 111 3.65 3.57 -2.09
N VAL A 112 2.43 3.41 -2.57
CA VAL A 112 1.61 4.52 -3.06
C VAL A 112 1.36 5.53 -1.96
N ALA A 113 0.90 5.10 -0.77
CA ALA A 113 0.72 5.99 0.37
C ALA A 113 2.04 6.69 0.75
N GLY A 114 3.16 5.97 0.76
CA GLY A 114 4.49 6.53 1.01
C GLY A 114 4.90 7.62 0.01
N VAL A 115 4.63 7.41 -1.27
CA VAL A 115 4.87 8.39 -2.33
C VAL A 115 3.95 9.60 -2.17
N GLU A 116 2.67 9.39 -1.84
CA GLU A 116 1.71 10.48 -1.60
C GLU A 116 2.08 11.32 -0.37
N PHE A 117 2.60 10.69 0.70
CA PHE A 117 3.18 11.41 1.83
C PHE A 117 4.37 12.26 1.41
N PHE A 118 5.27 11.71 0.59
CA PHE A 118 6.40 12.46 0.03
C PHE A 118 5.96 13.65 -0.83
N ARG A 119 5.02 13.44 -1.76
CA ARG A 119 4.43 14.49 -2.64
C ARG A 119 3.81 15.63 -1.85
N THR A 120 3.21 15.32 -0.69
CA THR A 120 2.52 16.29 0.16
C THR A 120 3.41 16.95 1.21
N GLY A 121 4.65 16.48 1.36
CA GLY A 121 5.60 16.93 2.38
C GLY A 121 5.22 16.51 3.80
N ILE A 122 4.39 15.47 3.94
CA ILE A 122 3.98 14.91 5.23
C ILE A 122 4.95 13.77 5.58
N ALA A 123 5.41 13.71 6.84
CA ALA A 123 6.25 12.61 7.31
C ALA A 123 5.46 11.30 7.25
N ASN A 124 6.03 10.24 6.68
CA ASN A 124 5.34 8.96 6.49
C ASN A 124 5.29 8.15 7.80
N PRO A 125 4.12 7.99 8.45
CA PRO A 125 4.04 7.23 9.70
C PRO A 125 4.19 5.71 9.50
N LEU A 126 3.92 5.21 8.28
CA LEU A 126 4.01 3.78 7.94
C LEU A 126 5.43 3.23 8.13
N ASP A 127 6.46 4.08 8.12
CA ASP A 127 7.87 3.71 8.40
C ASP A 127 8.07 3.06 9.78
N ASN A 128 7.16 3.31 10.73
CA ASN A 128 7.28 2.81 12.10
C ASN A 128 6.16 1.84 12.52
N LEU A 129 5.24 1.51 11.62
CA LEU A 129 4.10 0.65 11.91
C LEU A 129 4.31 -0.76 11.36
N LYS A 130 3.80 -1.75 12.10
CA LYS A 130 3.77 -3.14 11.63
C LYS A 130 2.75 -3.29 10.52
N THR A 131 3.01 -4.23 9.63
CA THR A 131 2.24 -4.46 8.41
C THR A 131 1.88 -5.93 8.24
N PHE A 132 0.75 -6.21 7.61
CA PHE A 132 0.34 -7.57 7.28
C PHE A 132 -0.44 -7.63 5.95
N CYS A 133 0.00 -8.52 5.08
CA CYS A 133 -0.58 -8.83 3.78
C CYS A 133 -1.34 -10.15 3.85
N THR A 134 -2.67 -10.08 3.70
CA THR A 134 -3.52 -11.28 3.64
C THR A 134 -3.18 -12.13 2.41
N MET A 135 -2.82 -11.52 1.28
CA MET A 135 -2.37 -12.21 0.07
C MET A 135 -1.18 -13.15 0.33
N LEU A 136 -0.14 -12.68 1.05
CA LEU A 136 1.03 -13.50 1.36
C LEU A 136 0.67 -14.70 2.25
N ALA A 137 -0.30 -14.54 3.16
CA ALA A 137 -0.78 -15.62 4.02
C ALA A 137 -1.51 -16.72 3.23
N THR A 138 -1.93 -16.46 1.98
CA THR A 138 -2.63 -17.45 1.14
C THR A 138 -1.72 -18.47 0.45
N THR A 139 -0.40 -18.27 0.48
CA THR A 139 0.58 -19.12 -0.24
C THR A 139 0.36 -20.62 0.00
N LYS A 140 -0.02 -20.99 1.23
CA LYS A 140 -0.27 -22.39 1.64
C LYS A 140 -1.51 -23.03 0.99
N TRP A 141 -2.40 -22.26 0.38
CA TRP A 141 -3.65 -22.74 -0.22
C TRP A 141 -3.65 -22.77 -1.74
N VAL A 142 -2.59 -22.24 -2.37
CA VAL A 142 -2.53 -22.15 -3.82
C VAL A 142 -2.26 -23.53 -4.40
N GLN A 143 -3.25 -24.06 -5.12
CA GLN A 143 -3.15 -25.35 -5.80
C GLN A 143 -2.66 -25.23 -7.24
N ASN A 144 -2.82 -24.06 -7.87
CA ASN A 144 -2.41 -23.82 -9.25
C ASN A 144 -0.89 -23.53 -9.32
N PRO A 145 -0.07 -24.35 -10.00
CA PRO A 145 1.37 -24.12 -10.12
C PRO A 145 1.75 -22.79 -10.80
N GLN A 146 0.83 -22.19 -11.56
CA GLN A 146 1.06 -20.90 -12.24
C GLN A 146 0.77 -19.69 -11.36
N ALA A 147 0.10 -19.87 -10.22
CA ALA A 147 -0.17 -18.82 -9.26
C ALA A 147 0.70 -19.01 -8.01
N LYS A 148 1.09 -17.90 -7.37
CA LYS A 148 1.82 -17.94 -6.09
C LYS A 148 0.93 -17.58 -4.90
N TYR A 149 -0.12 -16.81 -5.14
CA TYR A 149 -1.05 -16.30 -4.13
C TYR A 149 -2.49 -16.32 -4.66
N LEU A 150 -3.47 -16.32 -3.78
CA LEU A 150 -4.88 -16.09 -4.12
C LEU A 150 -5.12 -14.58 -4.25
N ARG A 151 -5.89 -14.18 -5.28
CA ARG A 151 -6.46 -12.82 -5.37
C ARG A 151 -7.56 -12.63 -4.32
N LEU A 152 -7.94 -11.39 -4.05
CA LEU A 152 -8.91 -11.07 -3.00
C LEU A 152 -10.24 -11.81 -3.20
N ASN A 153 -10.78 -11.81 -4.42
CA ASN A 153 -12.00 -12.55 -4.75
C ASN A 153 -11.87 -14.07 -4.57
N GLN A 154 -10.69 -14.63 -4.86
CA GLN A 154 -10.42 -16.06 -4.69
C GLN A 154 -10.28 -16.43 -3.21
N LEU A 155 -9.64 -15.57 -2.42
CA LEU A 155 -9.57 -15.72 -0.97
C LEU A 155 -10.96 -15.61 -0.35
N TYR A 156 -11.75 -14.63 -0.77
CA TYR A 156 -13.12 -14.44 -0.30
C TYR A 156 -14.00 -15.65 -0.61
N GLU A 157 -13.94 -16.17 -1.85
CA GLU A 157 -14.65 -17.39 -2.24
C GLU A 157 -14.19 -18.61 -1.45
N PHE A 158 -12.88 -18.77 -1.23
CA PHE A 158 -12.31 -19.85 -0.43
C PHE A 158 -12.78 -19.82 1.03
N LEU A 159 -12.87 -18.63 1.63
CA LEU A 159 -13.28 -18.48 3.02
C LEU A 159 -14.80 -18.60 3.17
N PHE A 160 -15.59 -17.98 2.29
CA PHE A 160 -17.03 -17.83 2.52
C PHE A 160 -17.92 -18.67 1.60
N GLY A 161 -17.37 -19.29 0.55
CA GLY A 161 -18.15 -19.97 -0.49
C GLY A 161 -19.05 -19.01 -1.29
N LYS A 162 -18.67 -17.72 -1.37
CA LYS A 162 -19.44 -16.65 -1.99
C LYS A 162 -18.58 -15.86 -2.96
N THR A 163 -19.20 -15.36 -4.03
CA THR A 163 -18.55 -14.43 -4.95
C THR A 163 -18.42 -13.05 -4.30
N LEU A 164 -17.23 -12.45 -4.39
CA LEU A 164 -17.02 -11.06 -4.05
C LEU A 164 -17.51 -10.15 -5.18
N TYR A 165 -18.42 -9.23 -4.86
CA TYR A 165 -18.94 -8.22 -5.77
C TYR A 165 -18.23 -6.89 -5.57
N ARG A 166 -18.29 -5.98 -6.56
CA ARG A 166 -17.76 -4.60 -6.49
C ARG A 166 -16.26 -4.47 -6.18
N GLN A 167 -15.46 -5.38 -6.72
CA GLN A 167 -14.01 -5.23 -6.75
C GLN A 167 -13.60 -3.96 -7.49
N HIS A 168 -12.38 -3.48 -7.18
CA HIS A 168 -11.79 -2.28 -7.76
C HIS A 168 -12.48 -1.00 -7.30
N ASN A 169 -12.83 -1.01 -6.02
CA ASN A 169 -13.23 0.13 -5.24
C ASN A 169 -12.55 -0.03 -3.87
N ALA A 170 -11.69 0.92 -3.52
CA ALA A 170 -10.78 0.74 -2.39
C ALA A 170 -11.52 0.51 -1.06
N ILE A 171 -12.69 1.12 -0.81
CA ILE A 171 -13.40 0.89 0.45
C ILE A 171 -14.03 -0.51 0.52
N GLU A 172 -14.58 -1.00 -0.59
CA GLU A 172 -15.17 -2.34 -0.68
C GLU A 172 -14.07 -3.42 -0.58
N ASP A 173 -12.90 -3.19 -1.20
CA ASP A 173 -11.75 -4.10 -1.13
C ASP A 173 -11.08 -4.09 0.26
N ALA A 174 -11.00 -2.94 0.94
CA ALA A 174 -10.55 -2.86 2.33
C ALA A 174 -11.50 -3.59 3.29
N GLU A 175 -12.81 -3.47 3.09
CA GLU A 175 -13.84 -4.19 3.86
C GLU A 175 -13.76 -5.71 3.63
N ALA A 176 -13.69 -6.16 2.38
CA ALA A 176 -13.51 -7.57 2.06
C ALA A 176 -12.21 -8.14 2.63
N THR A 177 -11.14 -7.33 2.65
CA THR A 177 -9.86 -7.70 3.29
C THR A 177 -10.03 -7.85 4.80
N ALA A 178 -10.77 -6.95 5.46
CA ALA A 178 -11.08 -7.06 6.88
C ALA A 178 -11.85 -8.34 7.20
N GLU A 179 -12.92 -8.63 6.45
CA GLU A 179 -13.69 -9.86 6.58
C GLU A 179 -12.81 -11.11 6.44
N CYS A 180 -11.97 -11.13 5.40
CA CYS A 180 -11.04 -12.24 5.17
C CYS A 180 -10.06 -12.40 6.34
N PHE A 181 -9.44 -11.30 6.80
CA PHE A 181 -8.49 -11.34 7.90
C PHE A 181 -9.12 -11.88 9.20
N PHE A 182 -10.31 -11.41 9.57
CA PHE A 182 -10.99 -11.88 10.78
C PHE A 182 -11.41 -13.36 10.67
N GLU A 183 -11.88 -13.81 9.50
CA GLU A 183 -12.19 -15.22 9.29
C GLU A 183 -10.92 -16.10 9.33
N MET A 184 -9.81 -15.63 8.75
CA MET A 184 -8.52 -16.33 8.86
C MET A 184 -8.03 -16.43 10.32
N ARG A 185 -8.21 -15.36 11.12
CA ARG A 185 -7.91 -15.41 12.57
C ARG A 185 -8.79 -16.42 13.29
N LYS A 186 -10.09 -16.43 13.00
CA LYS A 186 -11.05 -17.38 13.60
C LYS A 186 -10.71 -18.83 13.28
N ARG A 187 -10.16 -19.10 12.09
CA ARG A 187 -9.69 -20.44 11.68
C ARG A 187 -8.32 -20.81 12.24
N GLY A 188 -7.61 -19.88 12.89
CA GLY A 188 -6.24 -20.07 13.37
C GLY A 188 -5.18 -19.95 12.26
N ASP A 189 -5.57 -19.48 11.07
CA ASP A 189 -4.66 -19.29 9.94
C ASP A 189 -3.79 -18.05 10.06
N VAL A 190 -4.25 -17.07 10.85
CA VAL A 190 -3.53 -15.85 11.23
C VAL A 190 -3.49 -15.75 12.74
N ASN A 191 -2.28 -15.60 13.27
CA ASN A 191 -1.97 -15.43 14.69
C ASN A 191 -0.75 -14.50 14.85
N GLU A 192 -0.34 -14.24 16.10
CA GLU A 192 0.79 -13.35 16.39
C GLU A 192 2.09 -13.80 15.72
N ASP A 193 2.41 -15.09 15.75
CA ASP A 193 3.61 -15.65 15.12
C ASP A 193 3.61 -15.41 13.60
N SER A 194 2.45 -15.59 12.94
CA SER A 194 2.32 -15.35 11.50
C SER A 194 2.48 -13.88 11.13
N VAL A 195 2.02 -12.96 11.99
CA VAL A 195 2.18 -11.52 11.80
C VAL A 195 3.65 -11.14 11.97
N GLU A 196 4.30 -11.62 13.02
CA GLU A 196 5.72 -11.34 13.28
C GLU A 196 6.63 -11.90 12.17
N HIS A 197 6.37 -13.13 11.71
CA HIS A 197 7.14 -13.73 10.63
C HIS A 197 7.04 -12.93 9.33
N GLN A 198 5.83 -12.46 9.01
CA GLN A 198 5.61 -11.69 7.78
C GLN A 198 6.15 -10.26 7.88
N GLU A 199 6.07 -9.63 9.06
CA GLU A 199 6.64 -8.31 9.30
C GLU A 199 8.16 -8.30 9.03
N VAL A 200 8.89 -9.33 9.45
CA VAL A 200 10.33 -9.47 9.15
C VAL A 200 10.59 -9.48 7.63
N TYR A 201 9.75 -10.20 6.88
CA TYR A 201 9.85 -10.27 5.42
C TYR A 201 9.55 -8.91 4.77
N LEU A 202 8.49 -8.22 5.20
CA LEU A 202 8.09 -6.93 4.65
C LEU A 202 9.09 -5.82 5.01
N GLN A 203 9.64 -5.80 6.22
CA GLN A 203 10.71 -4.89 6.62
C GLN A 203 11.96 -5.05 5.75
N LYS A 204 12.32 -6.29 5.41
CA LYS A 204 13.47 -6.54 4.54
C LYS A 204 13.27 -5.90 3.16
N ILE A 205 12.11 -6.11 2.53
CA ILE A 205 11.78 -5.51 1.22
C ILE A 205 11.87 -3.99 1.27
N ARG A 206 11.24 -3.37 2.29
CA ARG A 206 11.25 -1.92 2.47
C ARG A 206 12.66 -1.36 2.70
N SER A 207 13.49 -2.09 3.44
CA SER A 207 14.88 -1.67 3.69
C SER A 207 15.69 -1.67 2.39
N GLU A 208 15.57 -2.70 1.55
CA GLU A 208 16.28 -2.80 0.27
C GLU A 208 15.89 -1.63 -0.66
N GLN A 209 14.61 -1.25 -0.71
CA GLN A 209 14.14 -0.08 -1.45
C GLN A 209 14.73 1.24 -0.92
N LYS A 210 14.91 1.38 0.41
CA LYS A 210 15.45 2.60 1.05
C LYS A 210 16.96 2.79 0.83
N TYR A 211 17.74 1.71 0.69
CA TYR A 211 19.20 1.76 0.58
C TYR A 211 19.77 1.75 -0.85
N LEU A 212 18.94 1.65 -1.90
CA LEU A 212 19.42 1.89 -3.28
C LEU A 212 19.82 3.36 -3.51
N LEU A 213 19.22 4.31 -2.78
CA LEU A 213 19.43 5.75 -2.96
C LEU A 213 20.77 6.28 -2.39
N PRO A 214 21.19 5.93 -1.15
CA PRO A 214 22.46 6.38 -0.60
C PRO A 214 23.66 5.85 -1.38
N ALA A 215 23.60 4.59 -1.85
CA ALA A 215 24.70 4.00 -2.61
C ALA A 215 24.93 4.69 -3.95
N ALA A 216 23.87 5.04 -4.69
CA ALA A 216 23.97 5.77 -5.95
C ALA A 216 24.44 7.22 -5.73
N ILE A 217 23.94 7.91 -4.71
CA ILE A 217 24.37 9.28 -4.39
C ILE A 217 25.83 9.32 -3.92
N ILE A 218 26.24 8.38 -3.06
CA ILE A 218 27.63 8.23 -2.61
C ILE A 218 28.52 7.91 -3.81
N LEU A 219 28.10 7.02 -4.71
CA LEU A 219 28.87 6.69 -5.92
C LEU A 219 29.02 7.90 -6.84
N ILE A 220 27.94 8.69 -7.04
CA ILE A 220 27.97 9.92 -7.83
C ILE A 220 28.88 10.97 -7.17
N LEU A 221 28.80 11.14 -5.85
CA LEU A 221 29.69 12.05 -5.11
C LEU A 221 31.15 11.59 -5.18
N ILE A 222 31.43 10.29 -5.08
CA ILE A 222 32.77 9.71 -5.26
C ILE A 222 33.27 9.97 -6.70
N ILE A 223 32.43 9.81 -7.72
CA ILE A 223 32.78 10.07 -9.12
C ILE A 223 33.07 11.57 -9.33
N ILE A 224 32.25 12.46 -8.78
CA ILE A 224 32.47 13.92 -8.86
C ILE A 224 33.78 14.31 -8.17
N ILE A 225 34.05 13.76 -6.97
CA ILE A 225 35.30 14.00 -6.24
C ILE A 225 36.50 13.45 -7.00
N ALA A 226 36.42 12.24 -7.57
CA ALA A 226 37.48 11.64 -8.38
C ALA A 226 37.75 12.45 -9.66
N PHE A 227 36.70 12.96 -10.32
CA PHE A 227 36.84 13.84 -11.46
C PHE A 227 37.50 15.18 -11.09
N TRP A 228 37.18 15.74 -9.91
CA TRP A 228 37.84 16.95 -9.41
C TRP A 228 39.32 16.73 -9.06
N LEU A 229 39.66 15.58 -8.47
CA LEU A 229 41.03 15.26 -8.04
C LEU A 229 41.94 14.83 -9.20
N TYR A 230 41.41 14.18 -10.22
CA TYR A 230 42.20 13.54 -11.28
C TYR A 230 41.86 14.02 -12.71
N GLY A 231 40.82 14.82 -12.88
CA GLY A 231 40.31 15.26 -14.18
C GLY A 231 40.79 16.65 -14.64
N SER A 232 41.79 17.25 -13.99
CA SER A 232 42.41 18.48 -14.52
C SER A 232 43.42 18.11 -15.62
N PRO A 233 43.19 18.45 -16.90
CA PRO A 233 44.21 18.30 -17.93
C PRO A 233 45.23 19.44 -17.78
N SER A 234 46.51 19.07 -17.75
CA SER A 234 47.62 19.96 -18.09
C SER A 234 47.57 20.34 -19.57
#